data_AF-A0A7Y3JVN8-F1
#
_entry.id   AF-A0A7Y3JVN8-F1
#
_cell.length_a   1.000
_cell.length_b   1.000
_cell.length_c   1.000
_cell.angle_alpha   90.00
_cell.angle_beta   90.00
_cell.angle_gamma   90.00
#
_symmetry.space_group_name_H-M   'P 1'
#
loop_
_entity.id
_entity.type
_entity.pdbx_description
1 polymer ?
#
loop_
_entity_poly.entity_id
_entity_poly.type
_entity_poly.pdbx_seq_one_letter_code
_entity_poly.pdbx_strand_id
1 'polypeptide(L)'
;MADAGVRPADIAIWNVVPWYLGNEELSKIRGAKNTDVKQGLRYLTAVVAAIENLQCIVLAGGAARQAHIHLSHNTTARILSCHHPSPIPEKVQNTVAGAREEIVSVFRCMLGIAKQ
;
A
#
# COMPACT_ATOMS: atom_id res chain seq x y z
N MET A 1 -9.76 -4.10 -6.05
CA MET A 1 -8.84 -4.91 -6.89
C MET A 1 -9.62 -5.68 -7.95
N ALA A 2 -10.57 -6.56 -7.58
CA ALA A 2 -11.45 -7.25 -8.55
C ALA A 2 -12.20 -6.28 -9.48
N ASP A 3 -12.80 -5.22 -8.95
CA ASP A 3 -13.49 -4.16 -9.73
C ASP A 3 -12.59 -3.40 -10.73
N ALA A 4 -11.27 -3.51 -10.55
CA ALA A 4 -10.27 -2.93 -11.44
C ALA A 4 -9.70 -3.97 -12.43
N GLY A 5 -10.08 -5.24 -12.32
CA GLY A 5 -9.56 -6.34 -13.15
C GLY A 5 -8.20 -6.89 -12.70
N VAL A 6 -7.76 -6.57 -11.48
CA VAL A 6 -6.47 -7.05 -10.95
C VAL A 6 -6.59 -8.52 -10.57
N ARG A 7 -5.76 -9.38 -11.17
CA ARG A 7 -5.71 -10.80 -10.81
C ARG A 7 -4.82 -10.99 -9.58
N PRO A 8 -5.19 -11.82 -8.60
CA PRO A 8 -4.35 -12.09 -7.43
C PRO A 8 -2.95 -12.61 -7.77
N ALA A 9 -2.80 -13.33 -8.89
CA ALA A 9 -1.51 -13.86 -9.34
C ALA A 9 -0.53 -12.79 -9.84
N ASP A 10 -1.00 -11.57 -10.15
CA ASP A 10 -0.17 -10.49 -10.71
C ASP A 10 0.32 -9.51 -9.64
N ILE A 11 -0.05 -9.72 -8.37
CA ILE A 11 0.21 -8.77 -7.29
C ILE A 11 0.76 -9.44 -6.04
N ALA A 12 1.54 -8.67 -5.29
CA ALA A 12 1.88 -8.96 -3.91
C ALA A 12 1.34 -7.85 -3.01
N ILE A 13 0.82 -8.21 -1.84
CA ILE A 13 0.37 -7.27 -0.81
C ILE A 13 1.40 -7.28 0.30
N TRP A 14 1.90 -6.09 0.68
CA TRP A 14 2.91 -5.94 1.71
C TRP A 14 2.56 -4.81 2.67
N ASN A 15 2.74 -5.06 3.97
CA ASN A 15 2.57 -4.03 5.00
C ASN A 15 3.89 -3.28 5.20
N VAL A 16 3.84 -1.95 5.11
CA VAL A 16 5.02 -1.10 5.39
C VAL A 16 5.59 -1.31 6.79
N VAL A 17 4.75 -1.75 7.74
CA VAL A 17 5.15 -2.29 9.03
C VAL A 17 4.80 -3.78 9.06
N PRO A 18 5.78 -4.69 8.86
CA PRO A 18 5.52 -6.12 8.70
C PRO A 18 5.36 -6.90 10.02
N TRP A 19 5.09 -6.23 11.14
CA TRP A 19 4.83 -6.87 12.43
C TRP A 19 3.53 -6.36 13.06
N TYR A 20 3.03 -7.10 14.04
CA TYR A 20 1.82 -6.74 14.75
C TYR A 20 2.02 -5.47 15.59
N LEU A 21 1.13 -4.50 15.41
CA LEU A 21 1.12 -3.25 16.17
C LEU A 21 -0.05 -3.29 17.16
N GLY A 22 0.18 -3.82 18.34
CA GLY A 22 -0.84 -3.91 19.37
C GLY A 22 -0.29 -4.29 20.73
N ASN A 23 -1.14 -4.73 21.64
CA ASN A 23 -0.71 -5.29 22.92
C ASN A 23 -0.21 -6.72 22.76
N GLU A 24 0.56 -7.20 23.75
CA GLU A 24 1.13 -8.55 23.75
C GLU A 24 0.05 -9.65 23.71
N GLU A 25 -1.11 -9.38 24.31
CA GLU A 25 -2.29 -10.26 24.30
C GLU A 25 -3.01 -10.33 22.94
N LEU A 26 -2.57 -9.56 21.94
CA LEU A 26 -3.16 -9.46 20.60
C LEU A 26 -4.64 -9.03 20.56
N SER A 27 -5.16 -8.48 21.65
CA SER A 27 -6.57 -8.08 21.80
C SER A 27 -6.87 -6.67 21.30
N LYS A 28 -5.85 -5.84 21.07
CA LYS A 28 -6.01 -4.46 20.56
C LYS A 28 -4.92 -4.08 19.56
N ILE A 29 -5.34 -3.56 18.42
CA ILE A 29 -4.46 -2.99 17.39
C ILE A 29 -4.33 -1.48 17.62
N ARG A 30 -3.12 -0.95 17.43
CA ARG A 30 -2.84 0.50 17.36
C ARG A 30 -2.43 0.90 15.95
N GLY A 31 -2.65 2.17 15.61
CA GLY A 31 -2.11 2.74 14.38
C GLY A 31 -0.57 2.74 14.36
N ALA A 32 0.01 2.66 13.16
CA ALA A 32 1.44 2.82 12.94
C ALA A 32 1.86 4.27 13.21
N LYS A 33 2.91 4.44 14.02
CA LYS A 33 3.61 5.69 14.25
C LYS A 33 4.74 5.83 13.23
N ASN A 34 5.23 7.05 13.04
CA ASN A 34 6.36 7.32 12.14
C ASN A 34 7.61 6.49 12.48
N THR A 35 7.85 6.20 13.76
CA THR A 35 8.95 5.34 14.21
C THR A 35 8.78 3.89 13.76
N ASP A 36 7.56 3.37 13.77
CA ASP A 36 7.28 2.01 13.29
C ASP A 36 7.53 1.92 11.79
N VAL A 37 7.02 2.90 11.03
CA VAL A 37 7.22 2.98 9.58
C VAL A 37 8.70 3.05 9.24
N LYS A 38 9.46 3.96 9.86
CA LYS A 38 10.92 4.06 9.65
C LYS A 38 11.65 2.75 9.94
N GLN A 39 11.25 2.04 10.99
CA GLN A 39 11.82 0.72 11.26
C GLN A 39 11.43 -0.28 10.18
N GLY A 40 10.20 -0.24 9.67
CA GLY A 40 9.69 -1.13 8.63
C GLY A 40 10.34 -0.92 7.26
N LEU A 41 10.72 0.32 6.92
CA LEU A 41 11.37 0.66 5.64
C LEU A 41 12.64 -0.15 5.39
N ARG A 42 13.38 -0.55 6.43
CA ARG A 42 14.60 -1.37 6.28
C ARG A 42 14.34 -2.71 5.60
N TYR A 43 13.13 -3.24 5.71
CA TYR A 43 12.73 -4.51 5.09
C TYR A 43 12.24 -4.34 3.66
N LEU A 44 11.78 -3.14 3.28
CA LEU A 44 11.22 -2.90 1.95
C LEU A 44 12.23 -3.07 0.82
N THR A 45 13.49 -2.68 1.04
CA THR A 45 14.52 -2.80 0.00
C THR A 45 14.73 -4.26 -0.42
N ALA A 46 14.78 -5.20 0.53
CA ALA A 46 14.94 -6.61 0.23
C ALA A 46 13.70 -7.19 -0.49
N VAL A 47 12.50 -6.78 -0.10
CA VAL A 47 11.24 -7.20 -0.75
C VAL A 47 11.19 -6.73 -2.20
N VAL A 48 11.51 -5.45 -2.43
CA VAL A 48 11.53 -4.86 -3.78
C VAL A 48 12.56 -5.55 -4.67
N ALA A 49 13.75 -5.83 -4.14
CA ALA A 49 14.80 -6.54 -4.88
C ALA A 49 14.45 -7.99 -5.22
N ALA A 50 13.59 -8.64 -4.43
CA ALA A 50 13.17 -10.03 -4.66
C ALA A 50 12.10 -10.17 -5.76
N ILE A 51 11.48 -9.07 -6.23
CA ILE A 51 10.44 -9.10 -7.25
C ILE A 51 11.07 -8.69 -8.59
N GLU A 52 11.50 -9.68 -9.37
CA GLU A 52 12.29 -9.50 -10.60
C GLU A 52 11.61 -8.61 -11.66
N ASN A 53 10.27 -8.64 -11.73
CA ASN A 53 9.49 -7.91 -12.73
C ASN A 53 8.59 -6.84 -12.08
N LEU A 54 9.08 -6.15 -11.04
CA LEU A 54 8.31 -5.13 -10.37
C LEU A 54 8.10 -3.90 -11.26
N GLN A 55 6.90 -3.75 -11.82
CA GLN A 55 6.56 -2.62 -12.69
C GLN A 55 5.95 -1.43 -11.93
N CYS A 56 5.19 -1.71 -10.87
CA CYS A 56 4.43 -0.69 -10.15
C CYS A 56 4.28 -1.03 -8.66
N ILE A 57 4.33 0.00 -7.81
CA ILE A 57 4.04 -0.08 -6.37
C ILE A 57 2.87 0.86 -6.08
N VAL A 58 1.86 0.38 -5.36
CA VAL A 58 0.72 1.19 -4.92
C VAL A 58 0.79 1.40 -3.41
N LEU A 59 0.91 2.66 -2.96
CA LEU A 59 0.92 3.04 -1.55
C LEU A 59 -0.49 3.36 -1.07
N ALA A 60 -1.07 2.46 -0.27
CA ALA A 60 -2.42 2.61 0.26
C ALA A 60 -2.42 3.27 1.65
N GLY A 61 -2.98 4.49 1.76
CA GLY A 61 -3.13 5.21 3.03
C GLY A 61 -1.94 6.05 3.45
N GLY A 62 -2.09 6.77 4.57
CA GLY A 62 -1.11 7.77 5.03
C GLY A 62 0.21 7.16 5.50
N ALA A 63 0.16 6.02 6.22
CA ALA A 63 1.38 5.34 6.68
C ALA A 63 2.22 4.79 5.52
N ALA A 64 1.58 4.17 4.52
CA ALA A 64 2.27 3.66 3.33
C ALA A 64 2.92 4.78 2.51
N ARG A 65 2.26 5.94 2.38
CA ARG A 65 2.80 7.10 1.66
C ARG A 65 4.15 7.59 2.19
N GLN A 66 4.46 7.35 3.47
CA GLN A 66 5.77 7.70 4.03
C GLN A 66 6.92 6.89 3.42
N ALA A 67 6.65 5.76 2.77
CA ALA A 67 7.66 4.96 2.09
C ALA A 67 8.07 5.53 0.72
N HIS A 68 7.38 6.55 0.21
CA HIS A 68 7.59 7.07 -1.15
C HIS A 68 9.05 7.44 -1.42
N ILE A 69 9.65 8.28 -0.57
CA ILE A 69 11.04 8.75 -0.75
C ILE A 69 12.04 7.59 -0.68
N HIS A 70 11.80 6.63 0.22
CA HIS A 70 12.64 5.44 0.33
C HIS A 70 12.59 4.63 -0.96
N LEU A 71 11.38 4.34 -1.45
CA LEU A 71 11.16 3.56 -2.67
C LEU A 71 11.71 4.25 -3.91
N SER A 72 11.54 5.57 -4.06
CA SER A 72 12.04 6.30 -5.23
C SER A 72 13.57 6.26 -5.36
N HIS A 73 14.30 6.02 -4.27
CA HIS A 73 15.75 5.82 -4.30
C HIS A 73 16.18 4.37 -4.52
N ASN A 74 15.28 3.40 -4.36
CA ASN A 74 15.61 1.97 -4.34
C ASN A 74 14.98 1.18 -5.50
N THR A 75 14.15 1.81 -6.33
CA THR A 75 13.54 1.17 -7.50
C THR A 75 13.20 2.17 -8.60
N THR A 76 13.14 1.68 -9.84
CA THR A 76 12.63 2.40 -11.00
C THR A 76 11.15 2.13 -11.25
N ALA A 77 10.53 1.24 -10.47
CA ALA A 77 9.10 0.93 -10.57
C ALA A 77 8.26 2.19 -10.35
N ARG A 78 7.15 2.31 -11.09
CA ARG A 78 6.24 3.44 -10.93
C ARG A 78 5.60 3.39 -9.54
N ILE A 79 5.60 4.51 -8.83
CA ILE A 79 4.98 4.61 -7.51
C ILE A 79 3.65 5.37 -7.65
N LEU A 80 2.55 4.70 -7.31
CA LEU A 80 1.21 5.27 -7.21
C LEU A 80 0.79 5.36 -5.74
N SER A 81 -0.22 6.17 -5.44
CA SER A 81 -0.78 6.29 -4.09
C SER A 81 -2.29 6.39 -4.15
N CYS A 82 -2.97 5.84 -3.15
CA CYS A 82 -4.42 5.92 -3.01
C CYS A 82 -4.84 5.97 -1.54
N HIS A 83 -6.13 6.20 -1.29
CA HIS A 83 -6.73 5.97 0.02
C HIS A 83 -6.64 4.50 0.45
N HIS A 84 -6.55 4.25 1.77
CA HIS A 84 -6.50 2.89 2.29
C HIS A 84 -7.87 2.22 2.12
N PRO A 85 -7.95 0.98 1.59
CA PRO A 85 -9.22 0.28 1.35
C PRO A 85 -9.87 -0.31 2.62
N SER A 86 -9.45 0.11 3.82
CA SER A 86 -9.99 -0.46 5.06
C SER A 86 -11.40 0.06 5.33
N PRO A 87 -12.24 -0.72 6.03
CA PRO A 87 -13.52 -0.24 6.52
C PRO A 87 -13.26 0.96 7.42
N ILE A 88 -13.56 2.13 6.88
CA ILE A 88 -13.62 3.37 7.61
C ILE A 88 -14.66 3.16 8.73
N PRO A 89 -14.39 3.49 10.00
CA PRO A 89 -15.45 3.55 11.01
C PRO A 89 -16.60 4.42 10.48
N GLU A 90 -17.84 3.98 10.66
CA GLU A 90 -19.09 4.61 10.20
C GLU A 90 -19.10 6.16 10.31
N LYS A 91 -18.41 6.72 11.32
CA LYS A 91 -18.24 8.16 11.57
C LYS A 91 -17.49 8.97 10.50
N VAL A 92 -16.77 8.34 9.58
CA VAL A 92 -15.94 9.02 8.56
C VAL A 92 -16.44 8.74 7.13
N GLN A 93 -17.52 7.96 6.98
CA GLN A 93 -18.15 7.64 5.68
C GLN A 93 -18.55 8.88 4.84
N ASN A 94 -18.71 10.05 5.48
CA ASN A 94 -19.08 11.30 4.81
C ASN A 94 -17.91 12.21 4.37
N THR A 95 -16.64 11.81 4.53
CA THR A 95 -15.52 12.76 4.28
C THR A 95 -14.79 12.63 2.95
N VAL A 96 -14.96 11.54 2.20
CA VAL A 96 -14.36 11.42 0.85
C VAL A 96 -15.32 10.69 -0.09
N ALA A 97 -16.36 11.41 -0.54
CA ALA A 97 -17.11 10.96 -1.71
C ALA A 97 -16.11 10.70 -2.86
N GLY A 98 -16.16 9.52 -3.48
CA GLY A 98 -15.25 9.17 -4.57
C GLY A 98 -14.01 8.34 -4.20
N ALA A 99 -13.75 8.03 -2.93
CA ALA A 99 -12.54 7.27 -2.54
C ALA A 99 -12.49 5.86 -3.17
N ARG A 100 -13.64 5.20 -3.33
CA ARG A 100 -13.72 3.90 -3.99
C ARG A 100 -13.36 4.02 -5.47
N GLU A 101 -13.91 5.01 -6.15
CA GLU A 101 -13.66 5.30 -7.56
C GLU A 101 -12.19 5.65 -7.80
N GLU A 102 -11.59 6.45 -6.93
CA GLU A 102 -10.16 6.76 -6.95
C GLU A 102 -9.32 5.49 -6.81
N ILE A 103 -9.60 4.67 -5.79
CA ILE A 103 -8.86 3.41 -5.56
C ILE A 103 -8.94 2.51 -6.79
N VAL A 104 -10.14 2.35 -7.37
CA VAL A 104 -10.35 1.55 -8.59
C VAL A 104 -9.58 2.15 -9.77
N SER A 105 -9.60 3.47 -9.94
CA SER A 105 -8.86 4.17 -11.01
C SER A 105 -7.35 3.96 -10.89
N VAL A 106 -6.79 4.05 -9.69
CA VAL A 106 -5.37 3.80 -9.43
C VAL A 106 -4.98 2.36 -9.79
N PHE A 107 -5.80 1.37 -9.42
CA PHE A 107 -5.55 -0.02 -9.80
C PHE A 107 -5.71 -0.27 -11.31
N ARG A 108 -6.60 0.44 -12.01
CA ARG A 108 -6.67 0.38 -13.48
C ARG A 108 -5.42 0.99 -14.12
N CYS A 109 -4.92 2.11 -13.58
CA CYS A 109 -3.68 2.74 -14.04
C CYS A 109 -2.48 1.79 -13.87
N MET A 110 -2.41 1.05 -12.76
CA MET A 110 -1.42 0.00 -12.53
C MET A 110 -1.45 -1.07 -13.64
N LEU A 111 -2.64 -1.54 -14.05
CA LEU A 111 -2.77 -2.57 -15.10
C LEU A 111 -2.48 -2.07 -16.52
N GLY A 112 -2.73 -0.78 -16.80
CA GLY A 112 -2.41 -0.19 -18.10
C GLY A 112 -0.91 -0.21 -18.44
N ILE A 113 -0.06 -0.49 -17.45
CA ILE A 113 1.40 -0.62 -17.58
C ILE A 113 1.79 -2.04 -17.99
N ALA A 114 1.06 -3.05 -17.53
CA ALA A 114 1.38 -4.47 -17.79
C ALA A 114 1.05 -4.93 -19.23
N LYS A 115 0.53 -4.05 -20.09
CA LYS A 115 0.09 -4.35 -21.46
C LYS A 115 0.93 -3.67 -22.57
N GLN A 116 2.15 -3.24 -22.28
CA GLN A 116 3.08 -2.67 -23.27
C GLN A 116 4.30 -3.57 -23.46
#